data_AF-A0A1E5UWQ2-F1
#
_entry.id   AF-A0A1E5UWQ2-F1
#
_cell.length_a   1.000
_cell.length_b   1.000
_cell.length_c   1.000
_cell.angle_alpha   90.00
_cell.angle_beta   90.00
_cell.angle_gamma   90.00
#
_symmetry.space_group_name_H-M   'P 1'
#
loop_
_entity.id
_entity.type
_entity.pdbx_description
1 polymer ?
#
loop_
_entity_poly.entity_id
_entity_poly.type
_entity_poly.pdbx_seq_one_letter_code
_entity_poly.pdbx_strand_id
1 'polypeptide(L)' 'MGKHPGEFIGYLAHLPSLEEHVLLEEIIDKRPVAPTRDDERYIVRLLSVAKGCIQASPEDRPTMQQVYQTQVRIPCI' A
#
# COMPACT_ATOMS: atom_id res chain seq x y z
N MET A 1 -7.69 4.47 -21.74
CA MET A 1 -6.27 4.08 -21.66
C MET A 1 -6.00 3.64 -20.23
N GLY A 2 -5.57 2.40 -20.00
CA GLY A 2 -5.21 1.93 -18.65
C GLY A 2 -3.82 2.42 -18.26
N LYS A 3 -3.59 2.67 -16.96
CA LYS A 3 -2.24 2.95 -16.43
C LYS A 3 -1.38 1.69 -16.54
N HIS A 4 -0.13 1.83 -16.97
CA HIS A 4 0.80 0.70 -17.01
C HIS A 4 1.20 0.30 -15.57
N PRO A 5 1.28 -1.00 -15.20
CA PRO A 5 1.64 -1.42 -13.84
C PRO A 5 2.96 -0.82 -13.33
N GLY A 6 3.94 -0.64 -14.22
CA GLY A 6 5.22 0.00 -13.88
C GLY A 6 5.09 1.48 -13.50
N GLU A 7 4.19 2.24 -14.14
CA GLU A 7 3.93 3.64 -13.76
C GLU A 7 3.27 3.73 -12.39
N PHE A 8 2.39 2.77 -12.07
CA PHE A 8 1.75 2.68 -10.78
C PHE A 8 2.74 2.35 -9.65
N ILE A 9 3.68 1.42 -9.87
CA ILE A 9 4.75 1.12 -8.92
C ILE A 9 5.62 2.36 -8.68
N GLY A 10 6.00 3.06 -9.76
CA GLY A 10 6.75 4.32 -9.67
C GLY A 10 6.01 5.38 -8.86
N TYR A 11 4.71 5.57 -9.13
CA TYR A 11 3.85 6.46 -8.36
C TYR A 11 3.83 6.09 -6.87
N LEU A 12 3.60 4.81 -6.54
CA LEU A 12 3.54 4.32 -5.16
C LEU A 12 4.85 4.56 -4.39
N ALA A 13 6.00 4.35 -5.03
CA ALA A 13 7.30 4.52 -4.39
C ALA A 13 7.58 5.99 -3.98
N HIS A 14 7.08 6.94 -4.78
CA HIS A 14 7.26 8.39 -4.59
C HIS A 14 6.13 9.06 -3.81
N LEU A 15 5.10 8.33 -3.40
CA LEU A 15 4.04 8.89 -2.58
C LEU A 15 4.63 9.51 -1.30
N PRO A 16 4.17 10.70 -0.87
CA PRO A 16 4.51 11.24 0.44
C PRO A 16 4.03 10.30 1.57
N SER A 17 4.22 10.67 2.84
CA SER A 17 3.67 9.87 3.94
C SER A 17 2.20 9.54 3.63
N LEU A 18 1.86 8.25 3.68
CA LEU A 18 0.53 7.77 3.31
C LEU A 18 -0.57 8.35 4.23
N GLU A 19 -0.15 8.91 5.37
CA GLU A 19 -0.99 9.60 6.33
C GLU A 19 -1.48 10.97 5.84
N GLU A 20 -0.81 11.60 4.86
CA GLU A 20 -1.17 12.95 4.45
C GLU A 20 -2.10 12.98 3.22
N HIS A 21 -1.79 12.33 2.09
CA HIS A 21 -2.42 12.72 0.81
C HIS A 21 -2.79 11.60 -0.17
N VAL A 22 -2.94 10.35 0.29
CA VAL A 22 -3.34 9.27 -0.62
C VAL A 22 -4.86 9.19 -0.75
N LEU A 23 -5.38 9.57 -1.92
CA LEU A 23 -6.75 9.25 -2.33
C LEU A 23 -6.83 7.74 -2.57
N LEU A 24 -7.23 7.02 -1.53
CA LEU A 24 -7.34 5.57 -1.52
C LEU A 24 -8.22 5.04 -2.68
N GLU A 25 -9.22 5.82 -3.07
CA GLU A 25 -10.10 5.56 -4.22
C GLU A 25 -9.39 5.47 -5.58
N GLU A 26 -8.21 6.09 -5.74
CA GLU A 26 -7.44 6.01 -6.98
C GLU A 26 -6.58 4.75 -7.08
N ILE A 27 -6.41 4.05 -5.95
CA ILE A 27 -5.49 2.93 -5.76
C ILE A 27 -6.26 1.61 -5.60
N ILE A 28 -7.36 1.61 -4.84
CA ILE A 28 -8.16 0.41 -4.62
C ILE A 28 -8.91 0.03 -5.90
N ASP A 29 -8.96 -1.29 -6.17
CA ASP A 29 -9.87 -1.86 -7.16
C ASP A 29 -11.32 -1.50 -6.80
N LYS A 30 -12.04 -0.84 -7.70
CA LYS A 30 -13.42 -0.38 -7.46
C LYS A 30 -14.49 -1.47 -7.67
N ARG A 31 -14.10 -2.68 -8.09
CA ARG A 31 -15.04 -3.80 -8.33
C ARG A 31 -15.64 -4.40 -7.05
N PRO A 32 -14.90 -4.56 -5.94
CA PRO A 32 -15.45 -4.99 -4.66
C PRO A 32 -16.37 -3.93 -4.03
N VAL A 33 -17.08 -4.33 -2.97
CA VAL A 33 -17.85 -3.41 -2.14
C VAL A 33 -16.92 -2.36 -1.54
N ALA A 34 -17.41 -1.13 -1.40
CA ALA A 34 -16.67 -0.04 -0.79
C ALA A 34 -16.15 -0.45 0.60
N PRO A 35 -14.88 -0.17 0.93
CA PRO A 35 -14.28 -0.56 2.21
C PRO A 35 -15.00 0.14 3.37
N THR A 36 -15.08 -0.54 4.51
CA THR A 36 -15.43 0.13 5.77
C THR A 36 -14.27 1.02 6.23
N ARG A 37 -14.50 1.91 7.20
CA ARG A 37 -13.41 2.73 7.78
C ARG A 37 -12.28 1.88 8.37
N ASP A 38 -12.59 0.66 8.80
CA ASP A 38 -11.60 -0.27 9.37
C ASP A 38 -10.75 -0.88 8.27
N ASP A 39 -11.39 -1.26 7.15
CA ASP A 39 -10.72 -1.71 5.94
C ASP A 39 -9.82 -0.61 5.38
N GLU A 40 -10.27 0.65 5.32
CA GLU A 40 -9.46 1.77 4.86
C GLU A 40 -8.17 1.93 5.68
N ARG A 41 -8.27 1.90 7.01
CA ARG A 41 -7.10 1.98 7.90
C ARG A 41 -6.16 0.79 7.69
N TYR A 42 -6.72 -0.38 7.43
CA TYR A 42 -5.94 -1.57 7.15
C TYR A 42 -5.23 -1.49 5.78
N ILE A 43 -5.91 -1.01 4.74
CA ILE A 43 -5.34 -0.84 3.40
C ILE A 43 -4.24 0.24 3.42
N VAL A 44 -4.43 1.34 4.14
CA VAL A 44 -3.38 2.36 4.34
C VAL A 44 -2.12 1.74 4.94
N ARG A 45 -2.26 0.86 5.94
CA ARG A 45 -1.10 0.14 6.52
C ARG A 45 -0.43 -0.78 5.50
N LEU A 46 -1.21 -1.53 4.72
CA LEU A 46 -0.68 -2.40 3.67
C LEU A 46 0.10 -1.61 2.62
N LEU A 47 -0.44 -0.47 2.19
CA LEU A 47 0.21 0.40 1.22
C LEU A 47 1.50 1.01 1.78
N SER A 48 1.54 1.39 3.07
CA SER A 48 2.78 1.86 3.72
C SER A 48 3.86 0.78 3.70
N VAL A 49 3.51 -0.48 3.98
CA VAL A 49 4.46 -1.61 3.90
C VAL A 49 4.90 -1.84 2.45
N ALA A 50 3.95 -1.88 1.52
CA ALA A 50 4.23 -2.09 0.10
C ALA A 50 5.16 -1.00 -0.46
N LYS A 51 4.94 0.27 -0.11
CA LYS A 51 5.80 1.40 -0.46
C LYS A 51 7.24 1.19 0.01
N GLY A 52 7.44 0.70 1.24
CA GLY A 52 8.77 0.36 1.77
C GLY A 52 9.43 -0.76 0.96
N CYS A 53 8.68 -1.82 0.64
CA CYS A 53 9.20 -2.96 -0.11
C CYS A 53 9.70 -2.62 -1.53
N ILE A 54 9.10 -1.61 -2.18
CA ILE A 54 9.42 -1.22 -3.56
C ILE A 54 10.42 -0.06 -3.66
N GLN A 55 11.02 0.39 -2.55
CA GLN A 55 12.03 1.45 -2.59
C GLN A 55 13.21 1.08 -3.48
N ALA A 56 13.72 2.06 -4.22
CA ALA A 56 14.85 1.87 -5.11
C ALA A 56 16.10 1.44 -4.31
N SER A 57 16.37 2.11 -3.18
CA SER A 57 17.46 1.76 -2.29
C SER A 57 17.17 0.48 -1.50
N PRO A 58 18.05 -0.54 -1.52
CA PRO A 58 17.88 -1.75 -0.75
C PRO A 58 17.81 -1.54 0.77
N GLU A 59 18.55 -0.57 1.30
CA GLU A 59 18.62 -0.23 2.74
C GLU A 59 17.31 0.36 3.29
N ASP A 60 16.49 0.95 2.42
CA ASP A 60 15.17 1.50 2.80
C ASP A 60 14.09 0.41 2.81
N ARG A 61 14.39 -0.80 2.30
CA ARG A 61 13.43 -1.90 2.24
C ARG A 61 13.33 -2.57 3.61
N PRO A 62 12.10 -2.83 4.10
CA PRO A 62 11.93 -3.60 5.32
C PRO A 62 12.35 -5.05 5.11
N THR A 63 12.85 -5.66 6.18
CA THR A 63 13.03 -7.11 6.24
C THR A 63 11.68 -7.83 6.24
N MET A 64 11.65 -9.09 5.80
CA MET A 64 10.42 -9.89 5.86
C MET A 64 9.87 -10.05 7.28
N GLN A 65 10.72 -9.98 8.31
CA GLN A 65 10.26 -9.98 9.70
C GLN A 65 9.49 -8.71 10.04
N GLN A 66 9.97 -7.53 9.62
CA GLN A 66 9.27 -6.26 9.80
C GLN A 66 7.96 -6.22 9.00
N VAL A 67 7.96 -6.77 7.78
CA VAL A 67 6.74 -6.94 6.96
C VAL A 67 5.72 -7.80 7.70
N TYR A 68 6.14 -8.98 8.18
CA TYR A 68 5.27 -9.89 8.91
C TYR A 68 4.66 -9.21 10.15
N GLN A 69 5.49 -8.58 10.99
CA GLN A 69 5.07 -7.89 12.20
C GLN A 69 4.06 -6.76 11.94
N THR A 70 4.16 -6.10 10.78
CA THR A 70 3.23 -5.03 10.39
C THR A 70 1.92 -5.58 9.80
N GLN A 71 1.96 -6.80 9.24
CA GLN A 71 0.85 -7.47 8.56
C GLN A 71 0.08 -8.49 9.41
N VAL A 72 0.47 -8.80 10.66
CA VAL A 72 -0.13 -9.88 11.52
C VAL A 72 -1.65 -9.76 11.76
N ARG A 73 -2.32 -8.76 11.19
CA ARG A 73 -3.75 -8.53 11.34
C ARG A 73 -4.53 -8.62 10.03
N ILE A 74 -3.99 -9.25 8.97
CA ILE A 74 -4.81 -9.65 7.81
C ILE A 74 -5.81 -10.69 8.32
N PRO A 75 -7.11 -10.38 8.46
CA PRO A 75 -8.10 -11.42 8.70
C PRO A 75 -8.06 -12.30 7.46
N CYS A 76 -7.83 -13.61 7.62
CA CYS A 76 -8.16 -14.54 6.56
C CYS A 76 -9.66 -14.38 6.29
N ILE A 77 -9.98 -13.86 5.11
CA ILE A 77 -11.34 -13.80 4.58
C ILE A 77 -11.70 -15.16 4.01
#